data_AF-A0A3D9HQI2-F1
#
_entry.id   AF-A0A3D9HQI2-F1
#
_cell.length_a   1.000
_cell.length_b   1.000
_cell.length_c   1.000
_cell.angle_alpha   90.00
_cell.angle_beta   90.00
_cell.angle_gamma   90.00
#
_symmetry.space_group_name_H-M   'P 1'
#
loop_
_entity.id
_entity.type
_entity.pdbx_description
1 polymer ?
#
loop_
_entity_poly.entity_id
_entity_poly.type
_entity_poly.pdbx_seq_one_letter_code
_entity_poly.pdbx_strand_id
1 'polypeptide(L)'
;MSNRSLDDLRREIDEIDDAIHELIMKRADVVQHVAAAKGIAERNDLPIRPAREAAMLRRLAAHHRDPFPFEALARIWQEMIAAFTQIQNQYSIAVYVDDDHQSMWDLARDQFGAQTPITAFPSTREALAQVFEGRAGVAVLPLPTVKNMYPWWTALAVANAPKVISRLPFAGVGNVRGTPMEALAVASIPLQPTGRDRTLLVIESTDQMSHAGLEKILKAAKLNAVYTTSADVEGWMNLVELDEYLEADDPRLEMLEVRDSIQRTHIIGHYADVIRSQDFRKMYKK
;
A
#
# COMPACT_ATOMS: atom_id res chain seq x y z
N MET A 1 32.85 21.69 30.50
CA MET A 1 32.25 20.35 30.27
C MET A 1 33.40 19.42 29.94
N SER A 2 33.54 18.31 30.67
CA SER A 2 34.59 17.31 30.39
C SER A 2 34.45 16.85 28.94
N ASN A 3 35.53 16.94 28.17
CA ASN A 3 35.56 16.48 26.79
C ASN A 3 35.52 14.94 26.85
N ARG A 4 34.38 14.32 26.52
CA ARG A 4 34.26 12.85 26.51
C ARG A 4 35.31 12.30 25.55
N SER A 5 36.00 11.23 25.95
CA SER A 5 36.93 10.57 25.04
C SER A 5 36.14 9.87 23.92
N LEU A 6 36.81 9.60 22.79
CA LEU A 6 36.21 8.81 21.71
C LEU A 6 35.76 7.43 22.20
N ASP A 7 36.51 6.83 23.12
CA ASP A 7 36.19 5.51 23.67
C ASP A 7 34.97 5.55 24.60
N ASP A 8 34.77 6.65 25.34
CA ASP A 8 33.55 6.84 26.13
C ASP A 8 32.32 6.96 25.23
N LEU A 9 32.43 7.71 24.12
CA LEU A 9 31.34 7.87 23.15
C LEU A 9 31.01 6.55 22.44
N ARG A 10 32.01 5.73 22.13
CA ARG A 10 31.79 4.39 21.53
C ARG A 10 31.08 3.45 22.47
N ARG A 11 31.49 3.42 23.74
CA ARG A 11 30.82 2.62 24.78
C ARG A 11 29.35 3.04 24.96
N GLU A 12 29.06 4.34 24.91
CA GLU A 12 27.69 4.84 24.96
C GLU A 12 26.86 4.40 23.73
N ILE A 13 27.47 4.33 22.54
CA ILE A 13 26.81 3.77 21.34
C ILE A 13 26.52 2.28 21.53
N ASP A 14 27.50 1.50 21.99
CA ASP A 14 27.34 0.07 22.22
C ASP A 14 26.19 -0.22 23.23
N GLU A 15 26.12 0.55 24.33
CA GLU A 15 25.03 0.47 25.30
C GLU A 15 23.66 0.78 24.70
N ILE A 16 23.58 1.73 23.76
CA ILE A 16 22.35 2.07 23.04
C ILE A 16 21.96 0.96 22.07
N ASP A 17 22.93 0.40 21.34
CA ASP A 17 22.70 -0.68 20.37
C ASP A 17 22.20 -1.96 21.06
N ASP A 18 22.77 -2.30 22.22
CA ASP A 18 22.29 -3.39 23.07
C ASP A 18 20.83 -3.16 23.51
N ALA A 19 20.50 -1.93 23.94
CA ALA A 19 19.13 -1.59 24.33
C ALA A 19 18.15 -1.65 23.15
N ILE A 20 18.57 -1.24 21.93
CA ILE A 20 17.76 -1.37 20.72
C ILE A 20 17.49 -2.84 20.42
N HIS A 21 18.52 -3.70 20.48
CA HIS A 21 18.37 -5.13 20.26
C HIS A 21 17.37 -5.76 21.24
N GLU A 22 17.50 -5.49 22.54
CA GLU A 22 16.58 -5.98 23.57
C GLU A 22 15.14 -5.51 23.33
N LEU A 23 14.94 -4.26 22.89
CA LEU A 23 13.62 -3.75 22.56
C LEU A 23 13.01 -4.43 21.33
N ILE A 24 13.83 -4.79 20.33
CA ILE A 24 13.38 -5.55 19.16
C ILE A 24 12.97 -6.97 19.58
N MET A 25 13.77 -7.65 20.41
CA MET A 25 13.43 -8.98 20.94
C MET A 25 12.14 -8.96 21.76
N LYS A 26 12.01 -8.00 22.68
CA LYS A 26 10.77 -7.80 23.46
C LYS A 26 9.57 -7.53 22.55
N ARG A 27 9.75 -6.79 21.46
CA ARG A 27 8.68 -6.58 20.48
C ARG A 27 8.31 -7.88 19.76
N ALA A 28 9.28 -8.73 19.42
CA ALA A 28 9.04 -10.04 18.83
C ALA A 28 8.13 -10.90 19.71
N ASP A 29 8.43 -10.97 21.01
CA ASP A 29 7.63 -11.72 21.99
C ASP A 29 6.19 -11.21 22.04
N VAL A 30 6.00 -9.88 22.10
CA VAL A 30 4.65 -9.29 22.11
C VAL A 30 3.88 -9.61 20.83
N VAL A 31 4.53 -9.58 19.67
CA VAL A 31 3.91 -9.91 18.38
C VAL A 31 3.46 -11.37 18.36
N GLN A 32 4.27 -12.30 18.86
CA GLN A 32 3.89 -13.72 18.93
C GLN A 32 2.65 -13.94 19.80
N HIS A 33 2.58 -13.28 20.96
CA HIS A 33 1.38 -13.34 21.81
C HIS A 33 0.14 -12.77 21.12
N VAL A 34 0.28 -11.68 20.35
CA VAL A 34 -0.82 -11.11 19.55
C VAL A 34 -1.26 -12.08 18.45
N ALA A 35 -0.32 -12.76 17.80
CA ALA A 35 -0.60 -13.77 16.77
C ALA A 35 -1.42 -14.93 17.33
N ALA A 36 -0.97 -15.47 18.47
CA ALA A 36 -1.62 -16.57 19.18
C ALA A 36 -3.03 -16.18 19.65
N ALA A 37 -3.18 -14.99 20.25
CA ALA A 37 -4.49 -14.52 20.72
C ALA A 37 -5.52 -14.34 19.60
N LYS A 38 -5.08 -14.07 18.36
CA LYS A 38 -5.94 -13.92 17.19
C LYS A 38 -6.16 -15.21 16.41
N GLY A 39 -5.41 -16.28 16.73
CA GLY A 39 -5.45 -17.54 15.98
C GLY A 39 -5.06 -17.36 14.51
N ILE A 40 -4.12 -16.46 14.19
CA ILE A 40 -3.77 -16.10 12.80
C ILE A 40 -3.31 -17.34 12.03
N ALA A 41 -2.43 -18.14 12.63
CA ALA A 41 -1.90 -19.36 12.03
C ALA A 41 -2.99 -20.43 11.81
N GLU A 42 -3.91 -20.58 12.77
CA GLU A 42 -5.00 -21.56 12.70
C GLU A 42 -6.01 -21.24 11.60
N ARG A 43 -6.25 -19.94 11.35
CA ARG A 43 -7.16 -19.45 10.31
C ARG A 43 -6.49 -19.34 8.93
N ASN A 44 -5.17 -19.51 8.87
CA ASN A 44 -4.35 -19.23 7.70
C ASN A 44 -4.60 -17.81 7.13
N ASP A 45 -4.81 -16.85 8.03
CA ASP A 45 -5.07 -15.46 7.66
C ASP A 45 -3.77 -14.79 7.18
N LEU A 46 -3.87 -13.95 6.17
CA LEU A 46 -2.75 -13.08 5.78
C LEU A 46 -2.48 -12.08 6.91
N PRO A 47 -1.27 -12.01 7.49
CA PRO A 47 -1.01 -11.21 8.70
C PRO A 47 -0.80 -9.71 8.46
N ILE A 48 -0.91 -9.25 7.20
CA ILE A 48 -0.70 -7.85 6.81
C ILE A 48 -1.85 -6.96 7.31
N ARG A 49 -1.53 -5.79 7.87
CA ARG A 49 -2.54 -4.85 8.42
C ARG A 49 -2.19 -3.41 8.00
N PRO A 50 -2.49 -3.01 6.75
CA PRO A 50 -2.04 -1.74 6.20
C PRO A 50 -2.47 -0.52 7.01
N ALA A 51 -3.71 -0.52 7.53
CA ALA A 51 -4.21 0.56 8.39
C ALA A 51 -3.36 0.74 9.67
N ARG A 52 -2.92 -0.37 10.29
CA ARG A 52 -2.12 -0.36 11.51
C ARG A 52 -0.69 0.11 11.23
N GLU A 53 -0.13 -0.28 10.08
CA GLU A 53 1.19 0.14 9.61
C GLU A 53 1.20 1.64 9.29
N ALA A 54 0.21 2.11 8.53
CA ALA A 54 0.03 3.52 8.20
C ALA A 54 -0.09 4.39 9.46
N ALA A 55 -0.94 4.00 10.41
CA ALA A 55 -1.08 4.70 11.68
C ALA A 55 0.24 4.74 12.49
N MET A 56 1.01 3.64 12.49
CA MET A 56 2.30 3.57 13.17
C MET A 56 3.32 4.52 12.57
N LEU A 57 3.51 4.47 11.24
CA LEU A 57 4.50 5.29 10.54
C LEU A 57 4.11 6.78 10.54
N ARG A 58 2.82 7.12 10.42
CA ARG A 58 2.34 8.51 10.57
C ARG A 58 2.61 9.04 11.98
N ARG A 59 2.40 8.22 13.02
CA ARG A 59 2.75 8.58 14.40
C ARG A 59 4.25 8.84 14.53
N LEU A 60 5.11 8.02 13.91
CA LEU A 60 6.56 8.23 13.94
C LEU A 60 6.94 9.53 13.22
N ALA A 61 6.41 9.77 12.02
CA ALA A 61 6.62 11.03 11.28
C ALA A 61 6.24 12.25 12.11
N ALA A 62 5.09 12.22 12.77
CA ALA A 62 4.60 13.34 13.58
C ALA A 62 5.49 13.66 14.79
N HIS A 63 6.23 12.69 15.32
CA HIS A 63 7.14 12.85 16.47
C HIS A 63 8.61 12.99 16.06
N HIS A 64 8.92 12.81 14.78
CA HIS A 64 10.29 12.77 14.29
C HIS A 64 10.99 14.12 14.46
N ARG A 65 12.28 14.07 14.79
CA ARG A 65 13.17 15.22 14.96
C ARG A 65 14.56 14.83 14.46
N ASP A 66 15.24 15.79 13.86
CA ASP A 66 16.67 15.70 13.50
C ASP A 66 17.53 15.31 14.73
N PRO A 67 18.67 14.62 14.56
CA PRO A 67 19.51 14.57 13.35
C PRO A 67 19.36 13.33 12.45
N PHE A 68 18.63 12.29 12.86
CA PHE A 68 18.53 11.07 12.06
C PHE A 68 17.52 11.25 10.91
N PRO A 69 17.81 10.88 9.65
CA PRO A 69 16.85 11.07 8.55
C PRO A 69 15.58 10.20 8.70
N PHE A 70 14.39 10.81 8.62
CA PHE A 70 13.14 10.07 8.72
C PHE A 70 12.99 8.95 7.69
N GLU A 71 13.46 9.15 6.46
CA GLU A 71 13.32 8.15 5.40
C GLU A 71 14.10 6.87 5.74
N ALA A 72 15.28 7.00 6.35
CA ALA A 72 16.03 5.86 6.88
C ALA A 72 15.28 5.19 8.04
N LEU A 73 14.67 5.99 8.93
CA LEU A 73 13.87 5.48 10.05
C LEU A 73 12.67 4.67 9.53
N ALA A 74 11.96 5.20 8.54
CA ALA A 74 10.82 4.54 7.91
C ALA A 74 11.21 3.18 7.33
N ARG A 75 12.37 3.08 6.65
CA ARG A 75 12.87 1.81 6.10
C ARG A 75 13.25 0.79 7.17
N ILE A 76 13.88 1.22 8.27
CA ILE A 76 14.15 0.34 9.43
C ILE A 76 12.82 -0.20 9.99
N TRP A 77 11.81 0.67 10.12
CA TRP A 77 10.49 0.26 10.58
C TRP A 77 9.76 -0.68 9.60
N GLN A 78 9.89 -0.44 8.30
CA GLN A 78 9.29 -1.26 7.26
C GLN A 78 9.86 -2.68 7.30
N GLU A 79 11.19 -2.82 7.41
CA GLU A 79 11.85 -4.13 7.55
C GLU A 79 11.43 -4.85 8.83
N MET A 80 11.34 -4.13 9.96
CA MET A 80 10.82 -4.70 11.21
C MET A 80 9.36 -5.15 11.06
N ILE A 81 8.50 -4.33 10.43
CA ILE A 81 7.10 -4.68 10.19
C ILE A 81 7.01 -5.96 9.37
N ALA A 82 7.77 -6.07 8.28
CA ALA A 82 7.83 -7.25 7.44
C ALA A 82 8.26 -8.51 8.22
N ALA A 83 9.37 -8.42 8.96
CA ALA A 83 9.88 -9.54 9.77
C ALA A 83 8.86 -10.01 10.82
N PHE A 84 8.23 -9.09 11.55
CA PHE A 84 7.19 -9.42 12.53
C PHE A 84 5.90 -9.93 11.89
N THR A 85 5.61 -9.54 10.66
CA THR A 85 4.46 -10.05 9.90
C THR A 85 4.71 -11.51 9.50
N GLN A 86 5.93 -11.85 9.06
CA GLN A 86 6.33 -13.24 8.76
C GLN A 86 6.34 -14.16 9.99
N ILE A 87 6.66 -13.64 11.18
CA ILE A 87 6.57 -14.41 12.44
C ILE A 87 5.12 -14.84 12.75
N GLN A 88 4.13 -14.02 12.36
CA GLN A 88 2.72 -14.30 12.65
C GLN A 88 2.15 -15.41 11.75
N ASN A 89 2.46 -15.39 10.45
CA ASN A 89 2.16 -16.43 9.48
C ASN A 89 3.01 -16.23 8.22
N GLN A 90 3.39 -17.32 7.55
CA GLN A 90 4.18 -17.24 6.33
C GLN A 90 3.32 -16.79 5.14
N TYR A 91 3.88 -15.93 4.30
CA TYR A 91 3.26 -15.50 3.05
C TYR A 91 4.32 -15.12 2.02
N SER A 92 3.93 -15.08 0.74
CA SER A 92 4.79 -14.74 -0.39
C SER A 92 4.22 -13.59 -1.21
N ILE A 93 5.09 -12.95 -2.00
CA ILE A 93 4.76 -11.86 -2.92
C ILE A 93 4.92 -12.34 -4.36
N ALA A 94 3.89 -12.13 -5.17
CA ALA A 94 3.98 -12.18 -6.63
C ALA A 94 4.19 -10.76 -7.15
N VAL A 95 5.29 -10.50 -7.87
CA VAL A 95 5.59 -9.17 -8.39
C VAL A 95 5.61 -9.17 -9.92
N TYR A 96 4.92 -8.20 -10.53
CA TYR A 96 5.07 -7.95 -11.95
C TYR A 96 6.44 -7.34 -12.25
N VAL A 97 7.18 -7.96 -13.17
CA VAL A 97 8.48 -7.46 -13.63
C VAL A 97 8.62 -7.75 -15.12
N ASP A 98 8.88 -6.70 -15.89
CA ASP A 98 9.29 -6.78 -17.30
C ASP A 98 10.59 -5.97 -17.51
N ASP A 99 11.04 -5.84 -18.75
CA ASP A 99 12.27 -5.11 -19.09
C ASP A 99 12.25 -3.63 -18.67
N ASP A 100 11.08 -2.99 -18.65
CA ASP A 100 10.89 -1.57 -18.32
C ASP A 100 10.60 -1.34 -16.82
N HIS A 101 10.18 -2.37 -16.09
CA HIS A 101 9.67 -2.28 -14.72
C HIS A 101 10.50 -3.12 -13.71
N GLN A 102 11.79 -3.32 -13.97
CA GLN A 102 12.71 -4.05 -13.07
C GLN A 102 12.71 -3.54 -11.62
N SER A 103 12.56 -2.23 -11.42
CA SER A 103 12.53 -1.62 -10.08
C SER A 103 11.31 -1.98 -9.24
N MET A 104 10.29 -2.65 -9.81
CA MET A 104 9.18 -3.20 -9.04
C MET A 104 9.61 -4.27 -8.04
N TRP A 105 10.66 -5.03 -8.38
CA TRP A 105 11.24 -5.99 -7.44
C TRP A 105 11.75 -5.28 -6.18
N ASP A 106 12.46 -4.17 -6.36
CA ASP A 106 12.99 -3.38 -5.25
C ASP A 106 11.85 -2.77 -4.42
N LEU A 107 10.79 -2.25 -5.05
CA LEU A 107 9.61 -1.75 -4.34
C LEU A 107 8.93 -2.83 -3.50
N ALA A 108 8.78 -4.03 -4.04
CA ALA A 108 8.21 -5.16 -3.31
C ALA A 108 9.10 -5.56 -2.13
N ARG A 109 10.41 -5.66 -2.34
CA ARG A 109 11.41 -5.95 -1.30
C ARG A 109 11.42 -4.89 -0.20
N ASP A 110 11.35 -3.62 -0.58
CA ASP A 110 11.36 -2.49 0.35
C ASP A 110 10.12 -2.43 1.23
N GLN A 111 8.95 -2.77 0.68
CA GLN A 111 7.69 -2.76 1.43
C GLN A 111 7.52 -4.01 2.31
N PHE A 112 7.82 -5.19 1.75
CA PHE A 112 7.52 -6.49 2.37
C PHE A 112 8.73 -7.18 2.97
N GLY A 113 9.87 -6.50 3.01
CA GLY A 113 11.09 -6.92 3.67
C GLY A 113 11.96 -7.86 2.84
N ALA A 114 13.25 -7.87 3.20
CA ALA A 114 14.28 -8.61 2.48
C ALA A 114 14.16 -10.14 2.57
N GLN A 115 13.46 -10.65 3.59
CA GLN A 115 13.35 -12.08 3.91
C GLN A 115 12.04 -12.71 3.43
N THR A 116 11.07 -11.91 2.96
CA THR A 116 9.82 -12.45 2.43
C THR A 116 10.07 -13.11 1.06
N PRO A 117 9.55 -14.32 0.79
CA PRO A 117 9.65 -14.93 -0.53
C PRO A 117 8.98 -14.07 -1.60
N ILE A 118 9.72 -13.66 -2.63
CA ILE A 118 9.24 -12.89 -3.78
C ILE A 118 9.44 -13.71 -5.05
N THR A 119 8.43 -13.79 -5.90
CA THR A 119 8.50 -14.41 -7.23
C THR A 119 8.10 -13.41 -8.29
N ALA A 120 8.95 -13.24 -9.31
CA ALA A 120 8.69 -12.35 -10.44
C ALA A 120 7.84 -13.05 -11.51
N PHE A 121 6.91 -12.30 -12.09
CA PHE A 121 6.06 -12.74 -13.20
C PHE A 121 6.12 -11.73 -14.35
N PRO A 122 6.16 -12.21 -15.61
CA PRO A 122 6.31 -11.35 -16.79
C PRO A 122 5.01 -10.62 -17.19
N SER A 123 3.87 -10.92 -16.55
CA SER A 123 2.60 -10.23 -16.82
C SER A 123 1.84 -9.89 -15.55
N THR A 124 1.16 -8.74 -15.57
CA THR A 124 0.30 -8.29 -14.45
C THR A 124 -0.81 -9.30 -14.17
N ARG A 125 -1.34 -9.94 -15.22
CA ARG A 125 -2.34 -11.01 -15.13
C ARG A 125 -1.83 -12.22 -14.36
N GLU A 126 -0.61 -12.71 -14.66
CA GLU A 126 -0.04 -13.87 -13.97
C GLU A 126 0.30 -13.58 -12.51
N ALA A 127 0.85 -12.41 -12.22
CA ALA A 127 1.10 -11.97 -10.84
C ALA A 127 -0.21 -11.89 -10.04
N LEU A 128 -1.24 -11.27 -10.61
CA LEU A 128 -2.55 -11.12 -9.96
C LEU A 128 -3.26 -12.48 -9.77
N ALA A 129 -3.14 -13.39 -10.75
CA ALA A 129 -3.71 -14.74 -10.65
C ALA A 129 -3.17 -15.52 -9.44
N GLN A 130 -1.92 -15.31 -9.03
CA GLN A 130 -1.38 -15.97 -7.84
C GLN A 130 -2.16 -15.63 -6.56
N VAL A 131 -2.71 -14.40 -6.46
CA VAL A 131 -3.50 -13.98 -5.29
C VAL A 131 -4.93 -14.52 -5.39
N PHE A 132 -5.54 -14.45 -6.57
CA PHE A 132 -6.87 -15.05 -6.80
C PHE A 132 -6.91 -16.54 -6.48
N GLU A 133 -5.83 -17.25 -6.80
CA GLU A 133 -5.71 -18.70 -6.56
C GLU A 133 -5.15 -19.04 -5.17
N GLY A 134 -4.84 -18.05 -4.33
CA GLY A 134 -4.27 -18.27 -2.99
C GLY A 134 -2.85 -18.85 -2.98
N ARG A 135 -2.13 -18.79 -4.12
CA ARG A 135 -0.73 -19.23 -4.26
C ARG A 135 0.28 -18.19 -3.76
N ALA A 136 -0.09 -16.91 -3.74
CA ALA A 136 0.65 -15.83 -3.12
C ALA A 136 -0.26 -14.99 -2.23
N GLY A 137 0.31 -14.41 -1.16
CA GLY A 137 -0.43 -13.57 -0.24
C GLY A 137 -0.71 -12.17 -0.80
N VAL A 138 0.21 -11.65 -1.61
CA VAL A 138 0.13 -10.30 -2.19
C VAL A 138 0.63 -10.30 -3.63
N ALA A 139 -0.02 -9.52 -4.49
CA ALA A 139 0.47 -9.16 -5.80
C ALA A 139 0.93 -7.70 -5.80
N VAL A 140 2.09 -7.41 -6.39
CA VAL A 140 2.60 -6.05 -6.57
C VAL A 140 2.55 -5.72 -8.06
N LEU A 141 1.73 -4.73 -8.41
CA LEU A 141 1.33 -4.40 -9.78
C LEU A 141 1.61 -2.91 -10.08
N PRO A 142 1.94 -2.55 -11.33
CA PRO A 142 2.21 -1.16 -11.69
C PRO A 142 0.94 -0.33 -11.59
N LEU A 143 1.09 0.99 -11.45
CA LEU A 143 -0.06 1.89 -11.51
C LEU A 143 -0.87 1.67 -12.79
N PRO A 144 -2.20 1.67 -12.72
CA PRO A 144 -3.06 1.72 -13.89
C PRO A 144 -2.73 2.93 -14.75
N THR A 145 -2.54 2.73 -16.05
CA THR A 145 -2.43 3.81 -17.05
C THR A 145 -3.22 3.45 -18.31
N VAL A 146 -3.47 4.43 -19.16
CA VAL A 146 -4.10 4.23 -20.48
C VAL A 146 -3.26 3.35 -21.42
N LYS A 147 -1.96 3.17 -21.14
CA LYS A 147 -1.04 2.38 -21.97
C LYS A 147 -1.00 0.90 -21.59
N ASN A 148 -1.66 0.50 -20.50
CA ASN A 148 -1.66 -0.90 -20.06
C ASN A 148 -2.39 -1.75 -21.10
N MET A 149 -1.65 -2.58 -21.84
CA MET A 149 -2.23 -3.53 -22.82
C MET A 149 -3.26 -4.47 -22.18
N TYR A 150 -3.10 -4.76 -20.89
CA TYR A 150 -4.06 -5.47 -20.06
C TYR A 150 -4.33 -4.67 -18.78
N PRO A 151 -5.48 -3.98 -18.67
CA PRO A 151 -5.83 -3.15 -17.51
C PRO A 151 -6.24 -4.05 -16.34
N TRP A 152 -5.24 -4.60 -15.64
CA TRP A 152 -5.42 -5.61 -14.59
C TRP A 152 -6.46 -5.26 -13.51
N TRP A 153 -6.69 -3.97 -13.27
CA TRP A 153 -7.65 -3.46 -12.29
C TRP A 153 -9.11 -3.80 -12.65
N THR A 154 -9.41 -4.03 -13.93
CA THR A 154 -10.73 -4.50 -14.39
C THR A 154 -11.07 -5.88 -13.84
N ALA A 155 -10.08 -6.76 -13.66
CA ALA A 155 -10.27 -8.08 -13.08
C ALA A 155 -10.70 -8.03 -11.60
N LEU A 156 -10.52 -6.89 -10.92
CA LEU A 156 -10.96 -6.69 -9.54
C LEU A 156 -12.42 -6.24 -9.42
N ALA A 157 -13.09 -5.89 -10.53
CA ALA A 157 -14.49 -5.46 -10.57
C ALA A 157 -15.47 -6.65 -10.48
N VAL A 158 -15.18 -7.63 -9.63
CA VAL A 158 -16.04 -8.79 -9.39
C VAL A 158 -16.23 -9.01 -7.89
N ALA A 159 -17.29 -9.72 -7.53
CA ALA A 159 -17.56 -10.07 -6.14
C ALA A 159 -16.41 -10.91 -5.56
N ASN A 160 -16.05 -10.64 -4.30
CA ASN A 160 -14.98 -11.34 -3.57
C ASN A 160 -13.58 -11.29 -4.21
N ALA A 161 -13.34 -10.38 -5.16
CA ALA A 161 -12.00 -10.15 -5.67
C ALA A 161 -11.04 -9.68 -4.55
N PRO A 162 -9.74 -10.01 -4.66
CA PRO A 162 -8.69 -9.34 -3.90
C PRO A 162 -8.80 -7.81 -4.05
N LYS A 163 -8.34 -7.08 -3.04
CA LYS A 163 -8.45 -5.62 -3.01
C LYS A 163 -7.08 -4.98 -3.08
N VAL A 164 -7.01 -3.80 -3.70
CA VAL A 164 -5.84 -2.92 -3.54
C VAL A 164 -5.75 -2.49 -2.08
N ILE A 165 -4.61 -2.71 -1.46
CA ILE A 165 -4.41 -2.55 -0.01
C ILE A 165 -3.34 -1.51 0.35
N SER A 166 -2.45 -1.16 -0.59
CA SER A 166 -1.37 -0.19 -0.35
C SER A 166 -0.86 0.40 -1.66
N ARG A 167 -0.39 1.65 -1.59
CA ARG A 167 0.43 2.29 -2.63
C ARG A 167 1.89 2.31 -2.18
N LEU A 168 2.78 1.94 -3.09
CA LEU A 168 4.21 1.77 -2.83
C LEU A 168 5.03 2.83 -3.60
N PRO A 169 6.12 3.35 -3.00
CA PRO A 169 6.54 3.14 -1.62
C PRO A 169 5.62 3.92 -0.64
N PHE A 170 5.28 3.34 0.50
CA PHE A 170 4.42 4.01 1.47
C PHE A 170 5.11 5.19 2.19
N ALA A 171 6.42 5.05 2.42
CA ALA A 171 7.28 6.09 2.98
C ALA A 171 8.72 5.86 2.51
N GLY A 172 9.52 6.93 2.43
CA GLY A 172 10.96 6.81 2.24
C GLY A 172 11.37 6.21 0.89
N VAL A 173 10.99 6.88 -0.20
CA VAL A 173 11.41 6.54 -1.58
C VAL A 173 12.92 6.23 -1.64
N GLY A 174 13.73 6.98 -0.90
CA GLY A 174 15.17 6.80 -0.85
C GLY A 174 15.84 7.26 -2.15
N ASN A 175 17.07 6.80 -2.38
CA ASN A 175 17.82 7.15 -3.58
C ASN A 175 17.61 6.10 -4.67
N VAL A 176 16.57 6.28 -5.49
CA VAL A 176 16.25 5.41 -6.62
C VAL A 176 16.94 5.87 -7.90
N ARG A 177 17.30 4.91 -8.77
CA ARG A 177 17.86 5.22 -10.09
C ARG A 177 16.73 5.60 -11.06
N GLY A 178 16.81 6.78 -11.65
CA GLY A 178 15.81 7.26 -12.62
C GLY A 178 14.59 7.87 -11.95
N THR A 179 13.41 7.71 -12.57
CA THR A 179 12.15 8.23 -12.02
C THR A 179 11.64 7.24 -10.97
N PRO A 180 11.31 7.69 -9.74
CA PRO A 180 10.68 6.84 -8.75
C PRO A 180 9.45 6.16 -9.32
N MET A 181 9.47 4.83 -9.36
CA MET A 181 8.32 4.05 -9.71
C MET A 181 7.36 3.95 -8.53
N GLU A 182 6.09 3.83 -8.86
CA GLU A 182 5.03 3.57 -7.90
C GLU A 182 4.30 2.28 -8.30
N ALA A 183 3.79 1.59 -7.29
CA ALA A 183 3.07 0.34 -7.47
C ALA A 183 1.87 0.25 -6.53
N LEU A 184 0.95 -0.66 -6.83
CA LEU A 184 -0.15 -1.04 -5.97
C LEU A 184 0.06 -2.47 -5.48
N ALA A 185 -0.18 -2.68 -4.18
CA ALA A 185 -0.24 -4.01 -3.60
C ALA A 185 -1.70 -4.48 -3.55
N VAL A 186 -1.96 -5.72 -3.95
CA VAL A 186 -3.28 -6.35 -3.99
C VAL A 186 -3.28 -7.61 -3.14
N ALA A 187 -4.27 -7.77 -2.26
CA ALA A 187 -4.39 -8.93 -1.39
C ALA A 187 -5.86 -9.21 -0.99
N SER A 188 -6.12 -10.44 -0.56
CA SER A 188 -7.44 -10.86 -0.05
C SER A 188 -7.51 -10.66 1.47
N ILE A 189 -7.68 -9.40 1.90
CA ILE A 189 -7.84 -9.05 3.32
C ILE A 189 -9.02 -8.10 3.54
N PRO A 190 -9.65 -8.12 4.73
CA PRO A 190 -10.57 -7.07 5.14
C PRO A 190 -9.85 -5.72 5.20
N LEU A 191 -10.42 -4.71 4.54
CA LEU A 191 -9.91 -3.34 4.59
C LEU A 191 -10.54 -2.56 5.73
N GLN A 192 -9.76 -1.65 6.31
CA GLN A 192 -10.17 -0.76 7.38
C GLN A 192 -9.73 0.67 7.04
N PRO A 193 -10.50 1.70 7.44
CA PRO A 193 -10.09 3.09 7.30
C PRO A 193 -8.74 3.34 7.97
N THR A 194 -7.90 4.16 7.35
CA THR A 194 -6.59 4.56 7.88
C THR A 194 -6.58 5.99 8.43
N GLY A 195 -7.68 6.74 8.23
CA GLY A 195 -7.88 8.13 8.63
C GLY A 195 -7.40 9.16 7.60
N ARG A 196 -6.66 8.72 6.58
CA ARG A 196 -6.24 9.48 5.39
C ARG A 196 -6.14 8.46 4.26
N ASP A 197 -7.22 8.32 3.52
CA ASP A 197 -7.47 7.17 2.65
C ASP A 197 -7.68 7.61 1.20
N ARG A 198 -7.27 6.73 0.29
CA ARG A 198 -7.63 6.77 -1.12
C ARG A 198 -8.54 5.58 -1.40
N THR A 199 -9.67 5.82 -2.05
CA THR A 199 -10.56 4.76 -2.55
C THR A 199 -10.32 4.57 -4.04
N LEU A 200 -10.19 3.32 -4.49
CA LEU A 200 -10.20 2.97 -5.90
C LEU A 200 -11.58 2.42 -6.27
N LEU A 201 -12.26 3.16 -7.15
CA LEU A 201 -13.61 2.88 -7.63
C LEU A 201 -13.54 2.57 -9.13
N VAL A 202 -14.15 1.46 -9.54
CA VAL A 202 -14.41 1.15 -10.94
C VAL A 202 -15.87 1.47 -11.25
N ILE A 203 -16.10 2.19 -12.34
CA ILE A 203 -17.43 2.54 -12.86
C ILE A 203 -17.58 1.89 -14.23
N GLU A 204 -18.50 0.93 -14.33
CA GLU A 204 -18.91 0.29 -15.58
C GLU A 204 -19.93 1.18 -16.28
N SER A 205 -19.71 1.47 -17.57
CA SER A 205 -20.57 2.33 -18.38
C SER A 205 -20.97 1.68 -19.70
N THR A 206 -22.15 2.04 -20.20
CA THR A 206 -22.67 1.53 -21.49
C THR A 206 -21.82 2.00 -22.66
N ASP A 207 -21.34 3.23 -22.58
CA ASP A 207 -20.63 3.93 -23.65
C ASP A 207 -19.32 4.54 -23.13
N GLN A 208 -18.46 4.94 -24.07
CA GLN A 208 -17.24 5.65 -23.74
C GLN A 208 -17.58 6.99 -23.09
N MET A 209 -17.04 7.21 -21.89
CA MET A 209 -17.17 8.48 -21.20
C MET A 209 -15.96 9.37 -21.48
N SER A 210 -16.22 10.65 -21.80
CA SER A 210 -15.14 11.64 -21.82
C SER A 210 -14.69 11.94 -20.39
N HIS A 211 -13.43 12.34 -20.23
CA HIS A 211 -12.89 12.75 -18.92
C HIS A 211 -13.75 13.84 -18.26
N ALA A 212 -14.16 14.87 -19.02
CA ALA A 212 -15.03 15.94 -18.53
C ALA A 212 -16.44 15.45 -18.16
N GLY A 213 -16.97 14.45 -18.89
CA GLY A 213 -18.25 13.82 -18.58
C GLY A 213 -18.21 13.06 -17.25
N LEU A 214 -17.16 12.25 -17.06
CA LEU A 214 -16.90 11.51 -15.82
C LEU A 214 -16.71 12.48 -14.63
N GLU A 215 -15.91 13.52 -14.78
CA GLU A 215 -15.70 14.55 -13.75
C GLU A 215 -17.01 15.23 -13.34
N LYS A 216 -17.86 15.59 -14.32
CA LYS A 216 -19.17 16.19 -14.06
C LYS A 216 -20.07 15.26 -13.24
N ILE A 217 -20.06 13.97 -13.54
CA ILE A 217 -20.86 12.97 -12.83
C ILE A 217 -20.37 12.78 -11.39
N LEU A 218 -19.06 12.63 -11.20
CA LEU A 218 -18.44 12.49 -9.88
C LEU A 218 -18.68 13.73 -9.01
N LYS A 219 -18.52 14.93 -9.59
CA LYS A 219 -18.79 16.20 -8.91
C LYS A 219 -20.26 16.33 -8.48
N ALA A 220 -21.20 15.87 -9.32
CA ALA A 220 -22.62 15.86 -8.97
C ALA A 220 -22.94 14.90 -7.80
N ALA A 221 -22.19 13.79 -7.69
CA ALA A 221 -22.23 12.88 -6.55
C ALA A 221 -21.38 13.35 -5.35
N LYS A 222 -20.72 14.52 -5.45
CA LYS A 222 -19.79 15.06 -4.44
C LYS A 222 -18.62 14.12 -4.13
N LEU A 223 -18.14 13.40 -5.14
CA LEU A 223 -16.95 12.55 -5.07
C LEU A 223 -15.77 13.29 -5.70
N ASN A 224 -14.68 13.44 -4.94
CA ASN A 224 -13.50 14.15 -5.39
C ASN A 224 -12.47 13.19 -6.00
N ALA A 225 -12.43 13.12 -7.33
CA ALA A 225 -11.44 12.33 -8.05
C ALA A 225 -10.08 13.03 -8.13
N VAL A 226 -9.02 12.31 -7.81
CA VAL A 226 -7.63 12.76 -7.97
C VAL A 226 -6.93 12.11 -9.16
N TYR A 227 -7.45 10.99 -9.62
CA TYR A 227 -6.97 10.30 -10.82
C TYR A 227 -8.10 9.56 -11.50
N THR A 228 -8.07 9.50 -12.84
CA THR A 228 -8.99 8.69 -13.64
C THR A 228 -8.28 8.05 -14.81
N THR A 229 -8.62 6.82 -15.15
CA THR A 229 -8.26 6.17 -16.42
C THR A 229 -9.40 5.29 -16.89
N SER A 230 -9.45 5.02 -18.20
CA SER A 230 -10.52 4.20 -18.78
C SER A 230 -9.92 3.04 -19.57
N ALA A 231 -10.71 1.98 -19.71
CA ALA A 231 -10.40 0.85 -20.58
C ALA A 231 -11.68 0.31 -21.21
N ASP A 232 -11.54 -0.34 -22.36
CA ASP A 232 -12.59 -1.10 -23.03
C ASP A 232 -12.22 -2.58 -22.98
N VAL A 233 -12.89 -3.33 -22.10
CA VAL A 233 -12.65 -4.77 -21.90
C VAL A 233 -14.02 -5.45 -21.81
N GLU A 234 -14.60 -5.74 -22.98
CA GLU A 234 -15.97 -6.26 -23.11
C GLU A 234 -17.02 -5.29 -22.54
N GLY A 235 -16.71 -3.99 -22.54
CA GLY A 235 -17.48 -2.93 -21.91
C GLY A 235 -16.58 -1.79 -21.44
N TRP A 236 -17.13 -0.58 -21.37
CA TRP A 236 -16.37 0.58 -20.90
C TRP A 236 -16.27 0.57 -19.39
N MET A 237 -15.03 0.60 -18.88
CA MET A 237 -14.75 0.72 -17.46
C MET A 237 -13.90 1.95 -17.19
N ASN A 238 -14.22 2.65 -16.11
CA ASN A 238 -13.50 3.83 -15.66
C ASN A 238 -12.98 3.59 -14.25
N LEU A 239 -11.66 3.56 -14.08
CA LEU A 239 -11.03 3.59 -12.77
C LEU A 239 -10.94 5.03 -12.29
N VAL A 240 -11.36 5.25 -11.04
CA VAL A 240 -11.34 6.52 -10.33
C VAL A 240 -10.62 6.34 -9.01
N GLU A 241 -9.63 7.18 -8.73
CA GLU A 241 -9.05 7.32 -7.40
C GLU A 241 -9.68 8.51 -6.69
N LEU A 242 -10.25 8.29 -5.52
CA LEU A 242 -10.91 9.29 -4.69
C LEU A 242 -10.05 9.69 -3.49
N ASP A 243 -10.10 10.96 -3.07
CA ASP A 243 -9.42 11.47 -1.87
C ASP A 243 -10.22 11.27 -0.57
N GLU A 244 -10.78 10.08 -0.40
CA GLU A 244 -11.57 9.72 0.77
C GLU A 244 -11.69 8.21 0.93
N TYR A 245 -12.15 7.79 2.10
CA TYR A 245 -12.63 6.43 2.35
C TYR A 245 -14.12 6.36 2.00
N LEU A 246 -14.49 5.40 1.14
CA LEU A 246 -15.87 5.14 0.76
C LEU A 246 -16.28 3.74 1.25
N GLU A 247 -17.42 3.63 1.93
CA GLU A 247 -18.00 2.34 2.31
C GLU A 247 -18.79 1.74 1.15
N ALA A 248 -19.01 0.43 1.19
CA ALA A 248 -19.68 -0.30 0.11
C ALA A 248 -21.16 0.08 -0.05
N ASP A 249 -21.79 0.59 1.01
CA ASP A 249 -23.16 1.06 1.08
C ASP A 249 -23.27 2.60 1.09
N ASP A 250 -22.21 3.31 0.68
CA ASP A 250 -22.26 4.78 0.61
C ASP A 250 -23.32 5.23 -0.41
N PRO A 251 -24.31 6.05 -0.02
CA PRO A 251 -25.43 6.43 -0.88
C PRO A 251 -25.00 7.20 -2.13
N ARG A 252 -23.78 7.76 -2.16
CA ARG A 252 -23.25 8.43 -3.36
C ARG A 252 -22.94 7.43 -4.48
N LEU A 253 -22.72 6.15 -4.18
CA LEU A 253 -22.60 5.09 -5.19
C LEU A 253 -23.94 4.86 -5.90
N GLU A 254 -25.02 4.76 -5.15
CA GLU A 254 -26.38 4.65 -5.71
C GLU A 254 -26.71 5.87 -6.60
N MET A 255 -26.30 7.08 -6.18
CA MET A 255 -26.47 8.29 -7.00
C MET A 255 -25.73 8.23 -8.35
N LEU A 256 -24.65 7.46 -8.46
CA LEU A 256 -23.97 7.22 -9.74
C LEU A 256 -24.78 6.25 -10.60
N GLU A 257 -25.24 5.14 -10.01
CA GLU A 257 -25.93 4.04 -10.70
C GLU A 257 -27.35 4.39 -11.19
N VAL A 258 -27.97 5.44 -10.64
CA VAL A 258 -29.25 5.96 -11.15
C VAL A 258 -29.13 6.56 -12.56
N ARG A 259 -27.92 6.80 -13.06
CA ARG A 259 -27.71 7.35 -14.40
C ARG A 259 -27.73 6.25 -15.44
N ASP A 260 -28.53 6.40 -16.50
CA ASP A 260 -28.65 5.43 -17.61
C ASP A 260 -27.31 5.00 -18.23
N SER A 261 -26.30 5.88 -18.19
CA SER A 261 -24.96 5.61 -18.73
C SER A 261 -24.07 4.76 -17.82
N ILE A 262 -24.41 4.59 -16.54
CA ILE A 262 -23.64 3.83 -15.56
C ILE A 262 -24.39 2.54 -15.26
N GLN A 263 -23.71 1.41 -15.46
CA GLN A 263 -24.28 0.10 -15.22
C GLN A 263 -24.08 -0.33 -13.77
N ARG A 264 -22.85 -0.19 -13.26
CA ARG A 264 -22.44 -0.65 -11.92
C ARG A 264 -21.22 0.11 -11.41
N THR A 265 -21.06 0.10 -10.09
CA THR A 265 -19.88 0.59 -9.40
C THR A 265 -19.24 -0.48 -8.52
N HIS A 266 -17.91 -0.50 -8.49
CA HIS A 266 -17.13 -1.48 -7.75
C HIS A 266 -16.00 -0.81 -6.99
N ILE A 267 -16.04 -0.87 -5.65
CA ILE A 267 -14.87 -0.53 -4.85
C ILE A 267 -13.86 -1.66 -4.96
N ILE A 268 -12.74 -1.42 -5.64
CA ILE A 268 -11.68 -2.42 -5.86
C ILE A 268 -10.55 -2.32 -4.82
N GLY A 269 -10.62 -1.35 -3.91
CA GLY A 269 -9.75 -1.30 -2.75
C GLY A 269 -9.63 0.09 -2.13
N HIS A 270 -8.86 0.12 -1.04
CA HIS A 270 -8.56 1.30 -0.27
C HIS A 270 -7.10 1.25 0.15
N TYR A 271 -6.44 2.39 0.16
CA TYR A 271 -5.09 2.46 0.67
C TYR A 271 -4.84 3.77 1.42
N ALA A 272 -3.92 3.72 2.36
CA ALA A 272 -3.47 4.89 3.09
C ALA A 272 -2.71 5.85 2.16
N ASP A 273 -3.05 7.14 2.18
CA ASP A 273 -2.23 8.17 1.55
C ASP A 273 -0.78 8.11 2.08
N VAL A 274 0.18 8.10 1.15
CA VAL A 274 1.60 7.86 1.43
C VAL A 274 2.21 9.00 2.23
N ILE A 275 3.21 8.70 3.04
CA ILE A 275 3.92 9.72 3.83
C ILE A 275 4.86 10.50 2.92
N ARG A 276 4.66 11.81 2.85
CA ARG A 276 5.44 12.74 2.04
C ARG A 276 6.40 13.54 2.93
N SER A 277 7.39 14.18 2.32
CA SER A 277 8.39 14.99 3.04
C SER A 277 7.78 16.05 3.96
N GLN A 278 6.65 16.64 3.57
CA GLN A 278 5.90 17.61 4.38
C GLN A 278 5.36 17.04 5.71
N ASP A 279 5.16 15.72 5.82
CA ASP A 279 4.60 15.08 7.02
C ASP A 279 5.64 14.97 8.17
N PHE A 280 6.94 15.01 7.84
CA PHE A 280 8.03 14.87 8.82
C PHE A 280 9.03 16.03 8.80
N ARG A 281 9.05 16.86 7.75
CA ARG A 281 9.74 18.15 7.74
C ARG A 281 8.81 19.23 8.28
N LYS A 282 8.57 19.24 9.60
CA LYS A 282 7.88 20.40 10.21
C LYS A 282 8.72 21.64 9.92
N MET A 283 8.11 22.60 9.22
CA MET A 283 8.75 23.80 8.69
C MET A 283 9.85 24.34 9.60
N TYR A 284 11.08 24.39 9.07
CA TYR A 284 12.07 25.37 9.49
C TYR A 284 11.50 26.77 9.20
N LYS A 285 10.61 27.27 10.06
CA LYS A 285 10.54 28.71 10.26
C LYS A 285 11.76 29.07 11.10
N LYS A 286 12.90 29.22 10.41
CA LYS A 286 13.92 30.15 10.87
C LYS A 286 13.44 31.56 10.62
#